data_AF-A0A8S1F8A6-F1
#
_entry.id   AF-A0A8S1F8A6-F1
#
_cell.length_a   1.000
_cell.length_b   1.000
_cell.length_c   1.000
_cell.angle_alpha   90.00
_cell.angle_beta   90.00
_cell.angle_gamma   90.00
#
_symmetry.space_group_name_H-M   'P 1'
#
loop_
_entity.id
_entity.type
_entity.pdbx_description
1 polymer ?
#
loop_
_entity_poly.entity_id
_entity_poly.type
_entity_poly.pdbx_seq_one_letter_code
_entity_poly.pdbx_strand_id
1 'polypeptide(L)'
;MRANPTDAFCFVYSSDLQTNVQIKVIEFEGIFRDALNPTRRLSQLFAEITVYCNQRPVGYPVSTSFRSPPNSGQLARHKLIHSWNEWLTLPIRYSELSRDAFLHITVWEVDFEGMETSCSNSTFPRKLVAQSQLSLFSKRGIMKAGTIDVQMNLTTVGNPFERVPETWKYSDTNDNVDVLFKQVKRQSRGLVEDVPWLNAVISKQIETIRALHKYSTVDRNLFVVLEMAAVRFGITQYEVVYYEDETKNLRISASLGGVAIPYTRVSTADPELGFESLAEVKHSAMTRRKGST
;
A
#
# COMPACT_ATOMS: atom_id res chain seq x y z
N MET A 1 40.71 -2.60 -1.30
CA MET A 1 40.05 -3.78 -0.72
C MET A 1 38.54 -3.60 -0.91
N ARG A 2 37.93 -4.33 -1.85
CA ARG A 2 36.47 -4.33 -2.00
C ARG A 2 35.92 -5.18 -0.85
N ALA A 3 35.09 -4.60 0.01
CA ALA A 3 34.42 -5.36 1.06
C ALA A 3 33.59 -6.45 0.38
N ASN A 4 33.81 -7.72 0.76
CA ASN A 4 32.86 -8.77 0.41
C ASN A 4 31.50 -8.34 0.97
N PRO A 5 30.40 -8.42 0.19
CA PRO A 5 29.08 -8.15 0.73
C PRO A 5 28.81 -9.19 1.82
N THR A 6 28.95 -8.78 3.07
CA THR A 6 28.48 -9.57 4.21
C THR A 6 26.98 -9.71 4.04
N ASP A 7 26.49 -10.94 3.86
CA ASP A 7 25.07 -11.31 3.78
C ASP A 7 24.38 -11.17 5.14
N ALA A 8 24.59 -10.04 5.80
CA ALA A 8 23.99 -9.69 7.07
C ALA A 8 22.59 -9.13 6.82
N PHE A 9 21.60 -9.65 7.53
CA PHE A 9 20.26 -9.11 7.49
C PHE A 9 20.19 -7.79 8.27
N CYS A 10 20.30 -6.67 7.55
CA CYS A 10 20.16 -5.34 8.11
C CYS A 10 18.68 -4.93 8.15
N PHE A 11 18.20 -4.53 9.32
CA PHE A 11 16.81 -4.12 9.51
C PHE A 11 16.67 -2.93 10.44
N VAL A 12 15.54 -2.24 10.33
CA VAL A 12 15.11 -1.18 11.24
C VAL A 12 13.68 -1.44 11.68
N TYR A 13 13.32 -1.03 12.89
CA TYR A 13 11.96 -1.20 13.38
C TYR A 13 11.03 -0.12 12.81
N SER A 14 9.80 -0.51 12.49
CA SER A 14 8.77 0.42 12.02
C SER A 14 8.52 1.55 13.02
N SER A 15 8.53 1.25 14.32
CA SER A 15 8.30 2.21 15.42
C SER A 15 9.39 3.29 15.57
N ASP A 16 10.59 3.05 15.03
CA ASP A 16 11.70 4.01 15.05
C ASP A 16 11.62 4.99 13.86
N LEU A 17 10.87 4.64 12.82
CA LEU A 17 10.71 5.48 11.62
C LEU A 17 9.60 6.52 11.82
N GLN A 18 10.01 7.79 11.92
CA GLN A 18 9.12 8.95 12.10
C GLN A 18 8.67 9.58 10.77
N THR A 19 9.10 9.03 9.64
CA THR A 19 8.75 9.53 8.30
C THR A 19 7.41 8.96 7.83
N ASN A 20 6.77 9.67 6.91
CA ASN A 20 5.56 9.19 6.25
C ASN A 20 5.88 8.08 5.25
N VAL A 21 4.95 7.15 5.09
CA VAL A 21 5.08 6.06 4.11
C VAL A 21 5.08 6.64 2.70
N GLN A 22 6.09 6.29 1.91
CA GLN A 22 6.22 6.73 0.53
C GLN A 22 6.14 5.56 -0.44
N ILE A 23 5.32 5.73 -1.47
CA ILE A 23 5.08 4.72 -2.50
C ILE A 23 5.06 5.42 -3.84
N LYS A 24 5.81 4.88 -4.80
CA LYS A 24 5.82 5.34 -6.16
C LYS A 24 4.84 4.54 -6.99
N VAL A 25 3.92 5.21 -7.66
CA VAL A 25 3.05 4.59 -8.66
C VAL A 25 3.75 4.74 -10.01
N ILE A 26 4.20 3.62 -10.57
CA ILE A 26 5.01 3.63 -11.80
C ILE A 26 4.10 3.62 -13.01
N GLU A 27 3.38 2.51 -13.20
CA GLU A 27 2.62 2.25 -14.41
C GLU A 27 1.42 1.35 -14.15
N PHE A 28 0.44 1.46 -15.05
CA PHE A 28 -0.68 0.56 -15.21
C PHE A 28 -0.54 -0.15 -16.54
N GLU A 29 -0.47 -1.47 -16.51
CA GLU A 29 -0.18 -2.32 -17.66
C GLU A 29 -1.15 -3.51 -17.73
N GLY A 30 -1.22 -4.14 -18.90
CA GLY A 30 -2.01 -5.32 -19.16
C GLY A 30 -2.98 -5.17 -20.32
N ILE A 31 -4.00 -6.03 -20.33
CA ILE A 31 -4.98 -6.07 -21.42
C ILE A 31 -6.33 -5.66 -20.86
N PHE A 32 -6.68 -4.39 -21.04
CA PHE A 32 -8.01 -3.91 -20.71
C PHE A 32 -9.05 -4.41 -21.73
N ARG A 33 -10.15 -4.98 -21.24
CA ARG A 33 -11.34 -5.29 -22.03
C ARG A 33 -12.57 -4.94 -21.21
N ASP A 34 -13.34 -3.98 -21.69
CA ASP A 34 -14.66 -3.71 -21.11
C ASP A 34 -15.63 -4.83 -21.53
N ALA A 35 -16.37 -5.37 -20.56
CA ALA A 35 -17.36 -6.41 -20.81
C ALA A 35 -18.52 -5.90 -21.67
N LEU A 36 -18.87 -4.61 -21.55
CA LEU A 36 -19.98 -3.99 -22.27
C LEU A 36 -19.55 -3.40 -23.62
N ASN A 37 -18.31 -2.92 -23.72
CA ASN A 37 -17.79 -2.32 -24.94
C ASN A 37 -16.35 -2.76 -25.25
N PRO A 38 -16.15 -3.89 -25.96
CA PRO A 38 -14.82 -4.46 -26.22
C PRO A 38 -13.86 -3.55 -27.00
N THR A 39 -14.36 -2.53 -27.70
CA THR A 39 -13.52 -1.57 -28.45
C THR A 39 -13.17 -0.33 -27.63
N ARG A 40 -13.77 -0.17 -26.45
CA ARG A 40 -13.50 0.95 -25.54
C ARG A 40 -12.04 0.96 -25.14
N ARG A 41 -11.44 2.13 -25.25
CA ARG A 41 -10.11 2.41 -24.74
C ARG A 41 -10.24 3.27 -23.50
N LEU A 42 -9.39 2.99 -22.51
CA LEU A 42 -9.26 3.83 -21.34
C LEU A 42 -8.64 5.16 -21.76
N SER A 43 -9.18 6.24 -21.20
CA SER A 43 -8.74 7.60 -21.42
C SER A 43 -7.90 8.09 -20.23
N GLN A 44 -8.09 9.32 -19.78
CA GLN A 44 -7.31 9.94 -18.71
C GLN A 44 -7.51 9.19 -17.39
N LEU A 45 -6.44 8.54 -16.91
CA LEU A 45 -6.45 7.71 -15.70
C LEU A 45 -5.69 8.38 -14.55
N PHE A 46 -6.13 8.09 -13.33
CA PHE A 46 -5.36 8.34 -12.12
C PHE A 46 -5.51 7.18 -11.15
N ALA A 47 -4.48 6.93 -10.36
CA ALA A 47 -4.51 5.94 -9.29
C ALA A 47 -4.75 6.66 -7.95
N GLU A 48 -5.56 6.07 -7.09
CA GLU A 48 -5.83 6.54 -5.74
C GLU A 48 -5.50 5.40 -4.75
N ILE A 49 -4.70 5.73 -3.74
CA ILE A 49 -4.23 4.79 -2.72
C ILE A 49 -4.79 5.23 -1.37
N THR A 50 -5.48 4.30 -0.71
CA THR A 50 -5.96 4.46 0.67
C THR A 50 -5.33 3.41 1.56
N VAL A 51 -4.83 3.83 2.73
CA VAL A 51 -4.26 2.91 3.71
C VAL A 51 -5.34 2.42 4.65
N TYR A 52 -5.37 1.13 4.93
CA TYR A 52 -6.26 0.53 5.91
C TYR A 52 -5.45 -0.17 7.00
N CYS A 53 -5.84 0.05 8.26
CA CYS A 53 -5.32 -0.64 9.44
C CYS A 53 -6.52 -1.14 10.25
N ASN A 54 -6.50 -2.40 10.71
CA ASN A 54 -7.63 -3.02 11.42
C ASN A 54 -8.98 -2.82 10.68
N GLN A 55 -8.96 -3.02 9.36
CA GLN A 55 -10.10 -2.84 8.46
C GLN A 55 -10.72 -1.43 8.46
N ARG A 56 -10.02 -0.42 8.98
CA ARG A 56 -10.46 0.98 8.97
C ARG A 56 -9.52 1.82 8.11
N PRO A 57 -10.04 2.76 7.31
CA PRO A 57 -9.19 3.67 6.55
C PRO A 57 -8.43 4.56 7.54
N VAL A 58 -7.13 4.74 7.30
CA VAL A 58 -6.28 5.64 8.07
C VAL A 58 -5.80 6.76 7.16
N GLY A 59 -6.08 8.00 7.57
CA GLY A 59 -5.82 9.18 6.76
C GLY A 59 -6.80 9.33 5.60
N TYR A 60 -6.44 10.18 4.64
CA TYR A 60 -7.23 10.43 3.43
C TYR A 60 -6.64 9.70 2.21
N PRO A 61 -7.47 9.35 1.20
CA PRO A 61 -6.98 8.79 -0.06
C PRO A 61 -6.02 9.75 -0.77
N VAL A 62 -4.91 9.23 -1.27
CA VAL A 62 -3.91 10.02 -2.02
C VAL A 62 -3.91 9.58 -3.48
N SER A 63 -4.06 10.56 -4.37
CA SER A 63 -4.17 10.31 -5.81
C SER A 63 -2.92 10.77 -6.56
N THR A 64 -2.61 10.07 -7.65
CA THR A 64 -1.60 10.51 -8.62
C THR A 64 -2.10 11.72 -9.42
N SER A 65 -1.16 12.41 -10.04
CA SER A 65 -1.44 13.42 -11.06
C SER A 65 -2.27 12.86 -12.21
N PHE A 66 -3.13 13.72 -12.74
CA PHE A 66 -3.83 13.47 -13.99
C PHE A 66 -2.85 13.63 -15.15
N ARG A 67 -2.53 12.52 -15.82
CA ARG A 67 -1.69 12.56 -17.03
C ARG A 67 -2.48 12.06 -18.22
N SER A 68 -2.10 12.54 -19.41
CA SER A 68 -2.62 11.99 -20.66
C SER A 68 -2.05 10.60 -20.89
N PRO A 69 -2.82 9.66 -21.48
CA PRO A 69 -2.29 8.36 -21.87
C PRO A 69 -1.05 8.50 -22.76
N PRO A 70 -0.06 7.60 -22.65
CA PRO A 70 1.12 7.63 -23.50
C PRO A 70 0.74 7.42 -24.98
N ASN A 71 1.57 7.94 -25.88
CA ASN A 71 1.33 7.89 -27.33
C ASN A 71 1.08 6.45 -27.81
N SER A 72 0.19 6.30 -28.80
CA SER A 72 -0.30 5.00 -29.30
C SER A 72 0.78 3.97 -29.67
N GLY A 73 1.96 4.43 -30.09
CA GLY A 73 3.11 3.57 -30.41
C GLY A 73 3.81 2.91 -29.21
N GLN A 74 3.67 3.46 -27.99
CA GLN A 74 4.22 2.89 -26.75
C GLN A 74 3.26 1.86 -26.10
N LEU A 75 1.94 2.10 -26.22
CA LEU A 75 0.89 1.20 -25.72
C LEU A 75 1.00 -0.22 -26.31
N ALA A 76 1.33 -0.32 -27.61
CA ALA A 76 1.31 -1.58 -28.35
C ALA A 76 2.48 -2.55 -28.04
N ARG A 77 3.65 -2.03 -27.66
CA ARG A 77 4.86 -2.87 -27.51
C ARG A 77 4.98 -3.50 -26.11
N HIS A 78 4.51 -2.81 -25.08
CA HIS A 78 4.74 -3.19 -23.67
C HIS A 78 3.44 -3.50 -22.91
N LYS A 79 2.27 -3.52 -23.59
CA LYS A 79 0.94 -3.59 -22.95
C LYS A 79 0.75 -2.51 -21.88
N LEU A 80 1.49 -1.40 -22.01
CA LEU A 80 1.37 -0.24 -21.16
C LEU A 80 0.01 0.40 -21.43
N ILE A 81 -0.74 0.74 -20.38
CA ILE A 81 -1.99 1.49 -20.47
C ILE A 81 -1.74 2.93 -20.02
N HIS A 82 -1.02 3.11 -18.91
CA HIS A 82 -0.74 4.42 -18.34
C HIS A 82 0.58 4.44 -17.57
N SER A 83 1.27 5.58 -17.55
CA SER A 83 2.50 5.76 -16.77
C SER A 83 2.44 7.07 -15.99
N TRP A 84 2.57 6.99 -14.67
CA TRP A 84 2.62 8.14 -13.78
C TRP A 84 4.06 8.44 -13.34
N ASN A 85 4.80 7.41 -12.94
CA ASN A 85 6.15 7.51 -12.37
C ASN A 85 6.24 8.54 -11.24
N GLU A 86 5.28 8.50 -10.33
CA GLU A 86 5.05 9.54 -9.33
C GLU A 86 5.16 9.00 -7.90
N TRP A 87 5.91 9.70 -7.05
CA TRP A 87 6.00 9.41 -5.63
C TRP A 87 4.82 10.02 -4.88
N LEU A 88 4.02 9.16 -4.23
CA LEU A 88 2.97 9.55 -3.30
C LEU A 88 3.49 9.45 -1.87
N THR A 89 3.24 10.49 -1.09
CA THR A 89 3.47 10.49 0.35
C THR A 89 2.13 10.27 1.04
N LEU A 90 1.98 9.11 1.67
CA LEU A 90 0.76 8.76 2.38
C LEU A 90 0.69 9.52 3.71
N PRO A 91 -0.51 9.92 4.17
CA PRO A 91 -0.70 10.69 5.40
C PRO A 91 -0.63 9.79 6.66
N ILE A 92 0.35 8.91 6.72
CA ILE A 92 0.59 7.99 7.84
C ILE A 92 2.08 7.70 7.96
N ARG A 93 2.58 7.61 9.19
CA ARG A 93 3.99 7.28 9.46
C ARG A 93 4.21 5.77 9.48
N TYR A 94 5.44 5.35 9.20
CA TYR A 94 5.83 3.93 9.36
C TYR A 94 5.58 3.42 10.78
N SER A 95 5.79 4.26 11.79
CA SER A 95 5.57 3.94 13.22
C SER A 95 4.10 3.82 13.64
N GLU A 96 3.17 4.27 12.79
CA GLU A 96 1.73 4.23 13.05
C GLU A 96 1.03 3.08 12.30
N LEU A 97 1.75 2.39 11.41
CA LEU A 97 1.22 1.23 10.70
C LEU A 97 1.04 0.05 11.65
N SER A 98 -0.13 -0.59 11.61
CA SER A 98 -0.37 -1.88 12.23
C SER A 98 0.18 -3.03 11.38
N ARG A 99 0.39 -4.21 11.99
CA ARG A 99 0.93 -5.39 11.27
C ARG A 99 0.02 -5.86 10.14
N ASP A 100 -1.29 -5.68 10.29
CA ASP A 100 -2.31 -6.05 9.31
C ASP A 100 -2.56 -4.96 8.25
N ALA A 101 -1.76 -3.89 8.26
CA ALA A 101 -1.94 -2.77 7.35
C ALA A 101 -1.85 -3.21 5.88
N PHE A 102 -2.80 -2.72 5.08
CA PHE A 102 -2.85 -2.96 3.65
C PHE A 102 -3.23 -1.68 2.90
N LEU A 103 -2.83 -1.63 1.64
CA LEU A 103 -3.21 -0.59 0.71
C LEU A 103 -4.42 -1.06 -0.07
N HIS A 104 -5.43 -0.20 -0.18
CA HIS A 104 -6.46 -0.30 -1.20
C HIS A 104 -6.06 0.60 -2.35
N ILE A 105 -5.86 0.01 -3.52
CA ILE A 105 -5.40 0.70 -4.73
C ILE A 105 -6.59 0.70 -5.69
N THR A 106 -6.98 1.87 -6.14
CA THR A 106 -8.06 2.06 -7.10
C THR A 106 -7.56 2.85 -8.30
N VAL A 107 -7.96 2.44 -9.50
CA VAL A 107 -7.67 3.16 -10.74
C VAL A 107 -8.97 3.71 -11.26
N TRP A 108 -9.00 5.02 -11.45
CA TRP A 108 -10.16 5.78 -11.88
C TRP A 108 -9.92 6.37 -13.26
N GLU A 109 -10.98 6.39 -14.05
CA GLU A 109 -11.04 7.11 -15.32
C GLU A 109 -11.87 8.38 -15.12
N VAL A 110 -11.39 9.49 -15.68
CA VAL A 110 -12.16 10.74 -15.72
C VAL A 110 -13.32 10.59 -16.70
N ASP A 111 -14.54 10.83 -16.23
CA ASP A 111 -15.73 10.72 -17.06
C ASP A 111 -16.14 12.09 -17.61
N PHE A 112 -15.66 12.38 -18.82
CA PHE A 112 -15.95 13.66 -19.49
C PHE A 112 -17.40 13.75 -19.99
N GLU A 113 -18.04 12.63 -20.34
CA GLU A 113 -19.44 12.62 -20.82
C GLU A 113 -20.43 12.89 -19.67
N GLY A 114 -20.11 12.37 -18.48
CA GLY A 114 -20.85 12.66 -17.25
C GLY A 114 -20.79 14.13 -16.82
N MET A 115 -19.78 14.88 -17.25
CA MET A 115 -19.62 16.31 -16.93
C MET A 115 -20.65 17.20 -17.65
N GLU A 116 -21.09 16.80 -18.84
CA GLU A 116 -22.09 17.56 -19.62
C GLU A 116 -23.54 17.22 -19.23
N THR A 117 -23.77 16.05 -18.60
CA THR A 117 -25.10 15.50 -18.37
C THR A 117 -25.53 15.44 -16.90
N SER A 118 -24.62 15.61 -15.95
CA SER A 118 -24.90 15.35 -14.52
C SER A 118 -24.99 16.63 -13.68
N CYS A 119 -26.23 17.04 -13.36
CA CYS A 119 -26.54 17.91 -12.21
C CYS A 119 -26.46 17.15 -10.87
N SER A 120 -25.49 16.24 -10.71
CA SER A 120 -25.33 15.45 -9.48
C SER A 120 -24.19 16.03 -8.64
N ASN A 121 -24.37 16.06 -7.33
CA ASN A 121 -23.52 16.74 -6.32
C ASN A 121 -22.08 16.20 -6.19
N SER A 122 -21.55 15.47 -7.17
CA SER A 122 -20.15 15.05 -7.21
C SER A 122 -19.31 16.11 -7.93
N THR A 123 -18.42 16.76 -7.19
CA THR A 123 -17.53 17.83 -7.68
C THR A 123 -16.61 17.41 -8.84
N PHE A 124 -16.49 16.10 -9.13
CA PHE A 124 -15.71 15.58 -10.26
C PHE A 124 -16.24 14.21 -10.75
N PRO A 125 -16.76 14.10 -11.98
CA PRO A 125 -17.26 12.83 -12.51
C PRO A 125 -16.10 11.88 -12.81
N ARG A 126 -16.15 10.69 -12.20
CA ARG A 126 -15.13 9.65 -12.34
C ARG A 126 -15.74 8.26 -12.28
N LYS A 127 -15.19 7.34 -13.06
CA LYS A 127 -15.61 5.94 -13.14
C LYS A 127 -14.50 5.04 -12.62
N LEU A 128 -14.83 4.14 -11.70
CA LEU A 128 -13.89 3.12 -11.25
C LEU A 128 -13.63 2.15 -12.40
N VAL A 129 -12.35 1.90 -12.67
CA VAL A 129 -11.90 0.95 -13.70
C VAL A 129 -11.46 -0.35 -13.04
N ALA A 130 -10.58 -0.25 -12.06
CA ALA A 130 -9.99 -1.41 -11.43
C ALA A 130 -9.65 -1.15 -9.97
N GLN A 131 -9.62 -2.22 -9.18
CA GLN A 131 -9.18 -2.17 -7.80
C GLN A 131 -8.29 -3.35 -7.43
N SER A 132 -7.50 -3.17 -6.40
CA SER A 132 -6.79 -4.26 -5.74
C SER A 132 -6.43 -3.90 -4.31
N GLN A 133 -5.94 -4.90 -3.58
CA GLN A 133 -5.37 -4.71 -2.27
C GLN A 133 -3.95 -5.26 -2.19
N LEU A 134 -3.07 -4.53 -1.51
CA LEU A 134 -1.70 -4.94 -1.25
C LEU A 134 -1.39 -4.86 0.24
N SER A 135 -1.22 -6.02 0.89
CA SER A 135 -0.70 -6.05 2.26
C SER A 135 0.71 -5.46 2.31
N LEU A 136 0.95 -4.53 3.24
CA LEU A 136 2.23 -3.84 3.42
C LEU A 136 3.28 -4.74 4.07
N PHE A 137 2.86 -5.62 4.98
CA PHE A 137 3.76 -6.53 5.69
C PHE A 137 3.61 -7.98 5.22
N SER A 138 4.73 -8.67 5.13
CA SER A 138 4.74 -10.12 4.99
C SER A 138 4.20 -10.79 6.26
N LYS A 139 3.86 -12.09 6.17
CA LYS A 139 3.44 -12.88 7.34
C LYS A 139 4.46 -12.83 8.50
N ARG A 140 5.74 -12.62 8.19
CA ARG A 140 6.84 -12.49 9.16
C ARG A 140 6.99 -11.09 9.77
N GLY A 141 6.13 -10.13 9.41
CA GLY A 141 6.23 -8.75 9.87
C GLY A 141 7.29 -7.92 9.15
N ILE A 142 7.92 -8.44 8.10
CA ILE A 142 8.86 -7.66 7.27
C ILE A 142 8.04 -6.90 6.22
N MET A 143 8.19 -5.59 6.14
CA MET A 143 7.53 -4.73 5.15
C MET A 143 7.98 -5.11 3.74
N LYS A 144 7.06 -5.07 2.78
CA LYS A 144 7.39 -5.29 1.37
C LYS A 144 8.20 -4.09 0.87
N ALA A 145 9.27 -4.39 0.12
CA ALA A 145 10.20 -3.41 -0.42
C ALA A 145 10.48 -3.67 -1.90
N GLY A 146 10.94 -2.64 -2.61
CA GLY A 146 11.27 -2.69 -4.03
C GLY A 146 10.04 -2.58 -4.93
N THR A 147 10.21 -2.98 -6.19
CA THR A 147 9.17 -2.92 -7.21
C THR A 147 8.23 -4.13 -7.12
N ILE A 148 6.94 -3.89 -6.98
CA ILE A 148 5.88 -4.88 -6.77
C ILE A 148 4.85 -4.72 -7.87
N ASP A 149 4.50 -5.82 -8.55
CA ASP A 149 3.33 -5.84 -9.42
C ASP A 149 2.13 -6.31 -8.63
N VAL A 150 1.08 -5.50 -8.67
CA VAL A 150 -0.20 -5.76 -8.01
C VAL A 150 -1.21 -6.09 -9.10
N GLN A 151 -1.74 -7.31 -9.07
CA GLN A 151 -2.80 -7.73 -9.99
C GLN A 151 -4.09 -6.99 -9.63
N MET A 152 -4.72 -6.39 -10.63
CA MET A 152 -5.92 -5.57 -10.49
C MET A 152 -7.14 -6.33 -10.98
N ASN A 153 -8.24 -6.24 -10.24
CA ASN A 153 -9.55 -6.73 -10.68
C ASN A 153 -10.34 -5.60 -11.33
N LEU A 154 -10.99 -5.90 -12.46
CA LEU A 154 -11.85 -4.97 -13.15
C LEU A 154 -13.19 -4.89 -12.42
N THR A 155 -13.55 -3.70 -11.94
CA THR A 155 -14.79 -3.48 -11.20
C THR A 155 -15.27 -2.06 -11.37
N THR A 156 -16.58 -1.87 -11.31
CA THR A 156 -17.23 -0.56 -11.27
C THR A 156 -17.61 -0.15 -9.85
N VAL A 157 -17.51 -1.06 -8.87
CA VAL A 157 -17.86 -0.84 -7.47
C VAL A 157 -16.62 -1.04 -6.59
N GLY A 158 -16.29 -0.01 -5.82
CA GLY A 158 -15.16 -0.05 -4.88
C GLY A 158 -15.49 -0.90 -3.66
N ASN A 159 -14.69 -1.92 -3.40
CA ASN A 159 -14.71 -2.72 -2.18
C ASN A 159 -13.28 -2.93 -1.66
N PRO A 160 -12.84 -2.21 -0.62
CA PRO A 160 -11.49 -2.32 -0.09
C PRO A 160 -11.16 -3.71 0.50
N PHE A 161 -12.18 -4.51 0.82
CA PHE A 161 -12.01 -5.81 1.45
C PHE A 161 -12.04 -6.97 0.46
N GLU A 162 -12.31 -6.71 -0.83
CA GLU A 162 -12.31 -7.73 -1.86
C GLU A 162 -10.87 -8.19 -2.15
N ARG A 163 -10.55 -9.44 -1.75
CA ARG A 163 -9.24 -10.04 -1.98
C ARG A 163 -9.17 -10.65 -3.36
N VAL A 164 -8.33 -10.06 -4.19
CA VAL A 164 -7.92 -10.66 -5.47
C VAL A 164 -6.77 -11.63 -5.17
N PRO A 165 -6.94 -12.95 -5.36
CA PRO A 165 -5.83 -13.88 -5.22
C PRO A 165 -4.75 -13.55 -6.26
N GLU A 166 -3.49 -13.38 -5.82
CA GLU A 166 -2.35 -13.12 -6.71
C GLU A 166 -1.95 -14.40 -7.45
N THR A 167 -2.81 -14.90 -8.35
CA THR A 167 -2.62 -16.16 -9.08
C THR A 167 -1.40 -16.13 -9.99
N TRP A 168 -0.97 -14.95 -10.44
CA TRP A 168 0.18 -14.79 -11.31
C TRP A 168 1.54 -15.07 -10.63
N LYS A 169 1.63 -15.00 -9.29
CA LYS A 169 2.91 -15.18 -8.56
C LYS A 169 3.26 -16.63 -8.27
N TYR A 170 2.27 -17.51 -8.28
CA TYR A 170 2.43 -18.92 -7.94
C TYR A 170 1.98 -19.74 -9.14
N SER A 171 2.89 -19.98 -10.07
CA SER A 171 2.69 -20.97 -11.12
C SER A 171 3.16 -22.31 -10.59
N ASP A 172 2.25 -23.30 -10.52
CA ASP A 172 2.56 -24.68 -10.10
C ASP A 172 3.58 -25.40 -11.00
N THR A 173 4.03 -24.76 -12.09
CA THR A 173 4.72 -25.44 -13.18
C THR A 173 6.12 -24.92 -13.50
N ASN A 174 6.64 -23.85 -12.85
CA ASN A 174 7.92 -23.27 -13.28
C ASN A 174 8.82 -22.70 -12.18
N ASP A 175 9.40 -23.59 -11.37
CA ASP A 175 10.40 -23.29 -10.32
C ASP A 175 11.55 -22.37 -10.77
N ASN A 176 11.91 -22.43 -12.07
CA ASN A 176 13.01 -21.64 -12.63
C ASN A 176 12.78 -20.13 -12.57
N VAL A 177 11.52 -19.68 -12.72
CA VAL A 177 11.17 -18.25 -12.71
C VAL A 177 11.23 -17.70 -11.28
N ASP A 178 10.83 -18.48 -10.29
CA ASP A 178 10.93 -18.12 -8.87
C ASP A 178 12.39 -17.99 -8.42
N VAL A 179 13.25 -18.91 -8.87
CA VAL A 179 14.69 -18.83 -8.62
C VAL A 179 15.28 -17.56 -9.25
N LEU A 180 14.84 -17.22 -10.47
CA LEU A 180 15.25 -15.98 -11.14
C LEU A 180 14.82 -14.75 -10.32
N PHE A 181 13.56 -14.63 -9.91
CA PHE A 181 13.11 -13.48 -9.11
C PHE A 181 13.83 -13.37 -7.75
N LYS A 182 14.14 -14.50 -7.10
CA LYS A 182 14.98 -14.50 -5.89
C LYS A 182 16.37 -13.94 -6.19
N GLN A 183 16.96 -14.30 -7.32
CA GLN A 183 18.27 -13.80 -7.73
C GLN A 183 18.24 -12.30 -8.06
N VAL A 184 17.20 -11.81 -8.74
CA VAL A 184 16.99 -10.37 -8.97
C VAL A 184 16.92 -9.61 -7.66
N LYS A 185 16.19 -10.14 -6.67
CA LYS A 185 16.11 -9.54 -5.34
C LYS A 185 17.48 -9.48 -4.66
N ARG A 186 18.29 -10.54 -4.76
CA ARG A 186 19.67 -10.55 -4.23
C ARG A 186 20.54 -9.49 -4.90
N GLN A 187 20.44 -9.36 -6.22
CA GLN A 187 21.16 -8.32 -6.97
C GLN A 187 20.74 -6.91 -6.54
N SER A 188 19.43 -6.65 -6.38
CA SER A 188 18.93 -5.36 -5.90
C SER A 188 19.39 -4.98 -4.49
N ARG A 189 19.79 -5.98 -3.69
CA ARG A 189 20.35 -5.82 -2.34
C ARG A 189 21.86 -5.63 -2.32
N GLY A 190 22.53 -5.63 -3.49
CA GLY A 190 23.99 -5.55 -3.57
C GLY A 190 24.70 -6.81 -3.09
N LEU A 191 24.01 -7.96 -3.01
CA LEU A 191 24.59 -9.26 -2.66
C LEU A 191 25.30 -9.94 -3.85
N VAL A 192 25.22 -9.32 -5.03
CA VAL A 192 25.86 -9.76 -6.27
C VAL A 192 26.75 -8.62 -6.75
N GLU A 193 27.92 -8.95 -7.31
CA GLU A 193 28.81 -7.95 -7.87
C GLU A 193 28.11 -7.13 -8.97
N ASP A 194 28.22 -5.82 -8.88
CA ASP A 194 27.63 -4.90 -9.86
C ASP A 194 28.54 -4.79 -11.08
N VAL A 195 28.13 -5.42 -12.19
CA VAL A 195 28.80 -5.33 -13.49
C VAL A 195 27.88 -4.55 -14.44
N PRO A 196 28.06 -3.23 -14.63
CA PRO A 196 27.05 -2.36 -15.23
C PRO A 196 26.59 -2.77 -16.63
N TRP A 197 27.54 -3.16 -17.50
CA TRP A 197 27.22 -3.56 -18.88
C TRP A 197 26.43 -4.87 -18.94
N LEU A 198 26.74 -5.82 -18.05
CA LEU A 198 26.03 -7.10 -17.96
C LEU A 198 24.66 -6.91 -17.33
N ASN A 199 24.57 -6.05 -16.31
CA ASN A 199 23.32 -5.74 -15.61
C ASN A 199 22.30 -5.07 -16.53
N ALA A 200 22.73 -4.24 -17.47
CA ALA A 200 21.85 -3.68 -18.50
C ALA A 200 21.25 -4.76 -19.43
N VAL A 201 22.03 -5.78 -19.81
CA VAL A 201 21.55 -6.89 -20.64
C VAL A 201 20.64 -7.81 -19.84
N ILE A 202 21.06 -8.19 -18.63
CA ILE A 202 20.33 -9.10 -17.73
C ILE A 202 18.99 -8.49 -17.33
N SER A 203 18.94 -7.21 -16.96
CA SER A 203 17.69 -6.54 -16.58
C SER A 203 16.65 -6.55 -17.70
N LYS A 204 17.05 -6.28 -18.93
CA LYS A 204 16.16 -6.36 -20.11
C LYS A 204 15.63 -7.78 -20.34
N GLN A 205 16.46 -8.80 -20.17
CA GLN A 205 16.04 -10.20 -20.30
C GLN A 205 15.09 -10.60 -19.17
N ILE A 206 15.37 -10.20 -17.93
CA ILE A 206 14.48 -10.40 -16.78
C ILE A 206 13.12 -9.77 -17.02
N GLU A 207 13.08 -8.53 -17.52
CA GLU A 207 11.85 -7.82 -17.83
C GLU A 207 11.02 -8.58 -18.88
N THR A 208 11.68 -9.11 -19.91
CA THR A 208 11.04 -9.94 -20.95
C THR A 208 10.43 -11.20 -20.35
N ILE A 209 11.19 -11.93 -19.52
CA ILE A 209 10.70 -13.15 -18.84
C ILE A 209 9.54 -12.82 -17.89
N ARG A 210 9.65 -11.74 -17.11
CA ARG A 210 8.60 -11.27 -16.20
C ARG A 210 7.33 -10.93 -16.96
N ALA A 211 7.42 -10.19 -18.07
CA ALA A 211 6.29 -9.86 -18.92
C ALA A 211 5.65 -11.14 -19.50
N LEU A 212 6.45 -12.06 -20.03
CA LEU A 212 5.94 -13.35 -20.49
C LEU A 212 5.19 -14.10 -19.39
N HIS A 213 5.76 -14.18 -18.18
CA HIS A 213 5.12 -14.86 -17.05
C HIS A 213 3.82 -14.18 -16.61
N LYS A 214 3.84 -12.85 -16.40
CA LYS A 214 2.68 -12.03 -16.04
C LYS A 214 1.51 -12.20 -17.00
N TYR A 215 1.82 -12.32 -18.28
CA TYR A 215 0.82 -12.36 -19.36
C TYR A 215 0.58 -13.76 -19.93
N SER A 216 1.25 -14.80 -19.43
CA SER A 216 1.07 -16.19 -19.85
C SER A 216 -0.26 -16.76 -19.32
N THR A 217 -0.74 -16.23 -18.19
CA THR A 217 -2.02 -16.63 -17.61
C THR A 217 -3.16 -16.34 -18.57
N VAL A 218 -4.07 -17.31 -18.71
CA VAL A 218 -5.25 -17.26 -19.60
C VAL A 218 -6.13 -16.03 -19.31
N ASP A 219 -6.10 -15.55 -18.06
CA ASP A 219 -7.04 -14.56 -17.52
C ASP A 219 -6.77 -13.09 -17.90
N ARG A 220 -5.79 -12.78 -18.77
CA ARG A 220 -5.57 -11.42 -19.32
C ARG A 220 -5.59 -10.32 -18.24
N ASN A 221 -4.70 -10.47 -17.27
CA ASN A 221 -4.70 -9.64 -16.08
C ASN A 221 -4.23 -8.20 -16.34
N LEU A 222 -4.76 -7.29 -15.54
CA LEU A 222 -4.30 -5.91 -15.39
C LEU A 222 -3.36 -5.83 -14.18
N PHE A 223 -2.35 -4.97 -14.24
CA PHE A 223 -1.39 -4.78 -13.17
C PHE A 223 -1.10 -3.30 -12.94
N VAL A 224 -1.00 -2.92 -11.67
CA VAL A 224 -0.34 -1.68 -11.27
C VAL A 224 1.03 -2.04 -10.72
N VAL A 225 2.06 -1.37 -11.22
CA VAL A 225 3.44 -1.51 -10.75
C VAL A 225 3.71 -0.40 -9.73
N LEU A 226 4.03 -0.82 -8.51
CA LEU A 226 4.38 0.07 -7.40
C LEU A 226 5.86 -0.09 -7.05
N GLU A 227 6.52 0.97 -6.61
CA GLU A 227 7.84 0.91 -5.99
C GLU A 227 7.76 1.45 -4.57
N MET A 228 8.08 0.59 -3.61
CA MET A 228 8.10 0.94 -2.19
C MET A 228 9.39 1.69 -1.86
N ALA A 229 9.31 2.77 -1.09
CA ALA A 229 10.50 3.49 -0.65
C ALA A 229 11.47 2.57 0.12
N ALA A 230 12.74 2.60 -0.27
CA ALA A 230 13.80 1.82 0.36
C ALA A 230 14.47 2.64 1.47
N VAL A 231 14.64 2.04 2.65
CA VAL A 231 15.42 2.64 3.73
C VAL A 231 16.89 2.34 3.50
N ARG A 232 17.72 3.38 3.42
CA ARG A 232 19.16 3.26 3.20
C ARG A 232 19.92 4.11 4.20
N PHE A 233 21.04 3.58 4.68
CA PHE A 233 22.01 4.33 5.47
C PHE A 233 23.41 4.07 4.88
N GLY A 234 23.98 5.11 4.27
CA GLY A 234 25.21 4.97 3.47
C GLY A 234 24.99 4.05 2.26
N ILE A 235 25.79 2.99 2.18
CA ILE A 235 25.71 1.98 1.11
C ILE A 235 24.77 0.81 1.45
N THR A 236 24.31 0.73 2.71
CA THR A 236 23.55 -0.42 3.20
C THR A 236 22.06 -0.16 3.11
N GLN A 237 21.33 -1.11 2.55
CA GLN A 237 19.86 -1.12 2.52
C GLN A 237 19.31 -1.88 3.73
N TYR A 238 18.30 -1.30 4.38
CA TYR A 238 17.65 -1.86 5.56
C TYR A 238 16.24 -2.30 5.21
N GLU A 239 15.85 -3.48 5.69
CA GLU A 239 14.47 -3.95 5.62
C GLU A 239 13.69 -3.41 6.82
N VAL A 240 12.45 -2.95 6.63
CA VAL A 240 11.63 -2.45 7.72
C VAL A 240 10.90 -3.64 8.37
N VAL A 241 11.11 -3.83 9.67
CA VAL A 241 10.49 -4.89 10.46
C VAL A 241 9.45 -4.26 11.37
N TYR A 242 8.24 -4.79 11.33
CA TYR A 242 7.19 -4.39 12.23
C TYR A 242 7.58 -4.67 13.68
N TYR A 243 7.52 -3.64 14.51
CA TYR A 243 7.67 -3.76 15.95
C TYR A 243 6.87 -2.66 16.62
N GLU A 244 5.99 -3.04 17.54
CA GLU A 244 5.30 -2.13 18.44
C GLU A 244 6.01 -2.13 19.78
N ASP A 245 6.39 -0.94 20.22
CA ASP A 245 6.94 -0.74 21.55
C ASP A 245 5.79 -0.74 22.56
N GLU A 246 5.64 -1.84 23.30
CA GLU A 246 4.59 -1.99 24.31
C GLU A 246 4.65 -0.91 25.40
N THR A 247 5.82 -0.28 25.62
CA THR A 247 5.95 0.78 26.62
C THR A 247 5.20 2.05 26.23
N LYS A 248 4.91 2.28 24.94
CA LYS A 248 4.07 3.40 24.48
C LYS A 248 2.59 3.16 24.80
N ASN A 249 2.11 1.92 24.72
CA ASN A 249 0.74 1.57 25.10
C ASN A 249 0.52 1.74 26.62
N LEU A 250 1.53 1.41 27.43
CA LEU A 250 1.52 1.68 28.88
C LEU A 250 1.46 3.19 29.19
N ARG A 251 2.02 4.06 28.34
CA ARG A 251 1.93 5.52 28.50
C ARG A 251 0.55 6.07 28.21
N ILE A 252 -0.21 5.49 27.27
CA ILE A 252 -1.59 5.94 26.99
C ILE A 252 -2.49 5.61 28.19
N SER A 253 -2.32 4.41 28.77
CA SER A 253 -3.02 4.04 30.02
C SER A 253 -2.60 4.90 31.22
N ALA A 254 -1.35 5.36 31.28
CA ALA A 254 -0.87 6.25 32.34
C ALA A 254 -1.20 7.74 32.12
N SER A 255 -1.45 8.19 30.88
CA SER A 255 -1.72 9.60 30.55
C SER A 255 -3.11 10.09 30.92
N LEU A 256 -4.01 9.19 31.35
CA LEU A 256 -5.33 9.55 31.89
C LEU A 256 -5.33 9.77 33.41
N GLY A 257 -4.18 9.68 34.08
CA GLY A 257 -4.06 10.13 35.47
C GLY A 257 -2.89 9.51 36.20
N GLY A 258 -1.95 10.36 36.63
CA GLY A 258 -1.04 10.04 37.73
C GLY A 258 0.43 9.84 37.34
N VAL A 259 1.21 10.89 37.60
CA VAL A 259 2.63 10.93 38.00
C VAL A 259 3.49 9.69 37.70
N ALA A 260 4.53 9.92 36.89
CA ALA A 260 5.63 9.00 36.69
C ALA A 260 6.27 8.56 38.02
N ILE A 261 6.21 7.25 38.31
CA ILE A 261 7.11 6.58 39.25
C ILE A 261 7.78 5.44 38.47
N PRO A 262 9.12 5.34 38.46
CA PRO A 262 9.76 4.18 37.88
C PRO A 262 9.70 3.01 38.87
N TYR A 263 9.78 1.79 38.33
CA TYR A 263 9.92 0.50 39.03
C TYR A 263 8.66 -0.06 39.72
N THR A 264 8.22 -1.22 39.20
CA THR A 264 7.54 -2.32 39.93
C THR A 264 6.48 -1.92 40.96
N ARG A 265 5.23 -1.85 40.52
CA ARG A 265 4.06 -2.32 41.28
C ARG A 265 2.88 -2.47 40.33
N VAL A 266 2.31 -3.67 40.29
CA VAL A 266 0.97 -3.92 39.74
C VAL A 266 0.00 -3.06 40.56
N SER A 267 -0.31 -1.87 40.06
CA SER A 267 -1.44 -1.09 40.56
C SER A 267 -2.60 -1.48 39.66
N THR A 268 -3.46 -2.37 40.15
CA THR A 268 -4.80 -2.54 39.61
C THR A 268 -5.54 -1.23 39.87
N ALA A 269 -5.36 -0.25 38.98
CA ALA A 269 -6.17 0.93 38.96
C ALA A 269 -7.62 0.48 38.68
N ASP A 270 -8.53 0.91 39.55
CA ASP A 270 -9.96 0.67 39.40
C ASP A 270 -10.40 1.27 38.05
N PRO A 271 -10.94 0.47 37.11
CA PRO A 271 -11.35 0.94 35.79
C PRO A 271 -12.47 1.97 35.84
N GLU A 272 -13.12 2.17 37.00
CA GLU A 272 -14.18 3.17 37.19
C GLU A 272 -13.68 4.50 37.78
N LEU A 273 -12.38 4.61 38.11
CA LEU A 273 -11.82 5.83 38.68
C LEU A 273 -11.76 6.96 37.63
N GLY A 274 -12.67 7.93 37.72
CA GLY A 274 -12.73 9.10 36.83
C GLY A 274 -13.93 9.13 35.89
N PHE A 275 -14.78 8.09 35.90
CA PHE A 275 -16.09 8.16 35.27
C PHE A 275 -17.09 8.80 36.22
N GLU A 276 -17.92 9.72 35.71
CA GLU A 276 -19.03 10.29 36.49
C GLU A 276 -19.99 9.18 36.92
N SER A 277 -20.34 9.16 38.20
CA SER A 277 -21.26 8.16 38.74
C SER A 277 -22.60 8.25 38.03
N LEU A 278 -23.04 7.15 37.40
CA LEU A 278 -24.34 7.07 36.73
C LEU A 278 -25.49 7.44 37.67
N ALA A 279 -25.33 7.20 38.97
CA ALA A 279 -26.28 7.61 39.99
C ALA A 279 -26.36 9.14 40.16
N GLU A 280 -25.22 9.85 40.10
CA GLU A 280 -25.17 11.31 40.17
C GLU A 280 -25.73 11.98 38.91
N VAL A 281 -25.43 11.44 37.73
CA VAL A 281 -25.98 11.93 36.46
C VAL A 281 -27.49 11.76 36.43
N LYS A 282 -28.00 10.59 36.87
CA LYS A 282 -29.44 10.33 36.96
C LYS A 282 -30.12 11.23 37.98
N HIS A 283 -29.52 11.44 39.15
CA HIS A 283 -30.06 12.32 40.18
C HIS A 283 -30.15 13.77 39.68
N SER A 284 -29.08 14.28 39.06
CA SER A 284 -29.01 15.63 38.47
C SER A 284 -30.02 15.83 37.34
N ALA A 285 -30.22 14.81 36.49
CA ALA A 285 -31.23 14.85 35.43
C ALA A 285 -32.67 14.88 35.99
N MET A 286 -32.93 14.16 37.10
CA MET A 286 -34.26 14.12 37.73
C MET A 286 -34.61 15.41 38.49
N THR A 287 -33.65 16.04 39.18
CA THR A 287 -33.88 17.31 39.88
C THR A 287 -34.05 18.47 38.91
N ARG A 288 -33.33 18.48 37.79
CA ARG A 288 -33.47 19.54 36.77
C ARG A 288 -34.83 19.54 36.06
N ARG A 289 -35.50 18.38 35.92
CA ARG A 289 -36.84 18.27 35.31
C ARG A 289 -38.00 18.72 36.21
N LYS A 290 -37.80 18.84 37.53
CA LYS A 290 -38.86 19.24 38.47
C LYS A 290 -38.98 20.77 38.66
N GLY A 291 -38.16 21.57 37.98
CA GLY A 291 -38.14 23.03 38.10
C GLY A 291 -38.89 23.81 37.01
N SER A 292 -39.60 23.16 36.09
CA SER A 292 -40.45 23.86 35.10
C SER A 292 -41.92 23.53 35.33
N THR A 293 -42.55 24.27 36.23
CA THR A 293 -44.00 24.50 36.29
C THR A 293 -44.22 25.98 36.46
#